data_AF-A0A8I1GMW1-F1
#
_entry.id   AF-A0A8I1GMW1-F1
#
_cell.length_a   1.000
_cell.length_b   1.000
_cell.length_c   1.000
_cell.angle_alpha   90.00
_cell.angle_beta   90.00
_cell.angle_gamma   90.00
#
_symmetry.space_group_name_H-M   'P 1'
#
loop_
_entity.id
_entity.type
_entity.pdbx_description
1 polymer ?
#
loop_
_entity_poly.entity_id
_entity_poly.type
_entity_poly.pdbx_seq_one_letter_code
_entity_poly.pdbx_strand_id
1 'polypeptide(L)'
;MQPPFICHTCRKRITRKKDLITTTRYFHFYLFHNSCFKQQQLFIPRFIPMNTLFCFFLIIYGLIVGSILMLTEPSIIWLIFLLPILYRFLSYYYVERFFST
;
A
#
# COMPACT_ATOMS: atom_id res chain seq x y z
N MET A 1 21.87 3.46 -8.45
CA MET A 1 20.95 4.12 -9.41
C MET A 1 19.57 4.11 -8.78
N GLN A 2 18.94 5.28 -8.59
CA GLN A 2 17.55 5.31 -8.11
C GLN A 2 16.65 4.70 -9.20
N PRO A 3 15.80 3.70 -8.88
CA PRO A 3 14.89 3.15 -9.88
C PRO A 3 13.98 4.26 -10.41
N PRO A 4 13.71 4.32 -11.72
CA PRO A 4 12.82 5.33 -12.25
C PRO A 4 11.40 5.06 -11.71
N PHE A 5 10.93 5.90 -10.78
CA PHE A 5 9.55 5.83 -10.28
C PHE A 5 8.59 6.24 -11.39
N ILE A 6 8.16 5.28 -12.19
CA ILE A 6 7.30 5.48 -13.36
C ILE A 6 5.88 5.06 -13.01
N CYS A 7 4.92 5.92 -13.32
CA CYS A 7 3.51 5.59 -13.19
C CYS A 7 3.11 4.49 -14.18
N HIS A 8 2.41 3.46 -13.69
CA HIS A 8 2.02 2.31 -14.49
C HIS A 8 0.97 2.66 -15.57
N THR A 9 0.12 3.67 -15.32
CA THR A 9 -0.91 4.11 -16.27
C THR A 9 -0.35 5.04 -17.35
N CYS A 10 0.27 6.16 -16.96
CA CYS A 10 0.67 7.21 -17.91
C CYS A 10 2.12 7.09 -18.39
N ARG A 11 2.90 6.14 -17.84
CA ARG A 11 4.33 5.91 -18.13
C ARG A 11 5.25 7.13 -17.91
N LYS A 12 4.76 8.19 -17.28
CA LYS A 12 5.55 9.37 -16.87
C LYS A 12 6.21 9.14 -15.52
N ARG A 13 7.34 9.82 -15.29
CA ARG A 13 8.04 9.82 -14.00
C ARG A 13 7.20 10.53 -12.93
N ILE A 14 7.21 9.97 -11.73
CA ILE A 14 6.69 10.59 -10.51
C ILE A 14 7.86 11.33 -9.85
N THR A 15 7.74 12.65 -9.71
CA THR A 15 8.79 13.51 -9.15
C THR A 15 8.51 13.94 -7.72
N ARG A 16 7.24 13.97 -7.30
CA ARG A 16 6.81 14.44 -5.99
C ARG A 16 6.17 13.31 -5.18
N LYS A 17 6.53 13.23 -3.89
CA LYS A 17 5.94 12.27 -2.95
C LYS A 17 4.42 12.43 -2.80
N LYS A 18 3.91 13.66 -2.82
CA LYS A 18 2.47 13.95 -2.68
C LYS A 18 1.63 13.37 -3.81
N ASP A 19 2.22 13.19 -4.98
CA ASP A 19 1.55 12.67 -6.16
C ASP A 19 1.71 11.16 -6.28
N LEU A 20 2.57 10.54 -5.48
CA LEU A 20 2.83 9.10 -5.48
C LEU A 20 1.68 8.36 -4.79
N ILE A 21 1.13 7.36 -5.47
CA ILE A 21 0.31 6.33 -4.86
C ILE A 21 1.01 4.99 -5.08
N THR A 22 1.35 4.32 -3.98
CA THR A 22 1.87 2.96 -4.01
C THR A 22 0.73 2.02 -3.75
N THR A 23 0.56 1.03 -4.63
CA THR A 23 -0.47 0.01 -4.50
C THR A 23 0.16 -1.37 -4.48
N THR A 24 -0.54 -2.33 -3.88
CA THR A 24 -0.17 -3.75 -3.98
C THR A 24 -1.25 -4.54 -4.66
N ARG A 25 -0.82 -5.54 -5.43
CA ARG A 25 -1.68 -6.58 -5.99
C ARG A 25 -0.87 -7.87 -6.11
N TYR A 26 -1.35 -8.97 -5.51
CA TYR A 26 -0.72 -10.30 -5.53
C TYR A 26 0.82 -10.24 -5.39
N PHE A 27 1.33 -9.58 -4.34
CA PHE A 27 2.78 -9.42 -4.05
C PHE A 27 3.58 -8.45 -4.93
N HIS A 28 2.97 -7.85 -5.97
CA HIS A 28 3.64 -6.83 -6.78
C HIS A 28 3.27 -5.42 -6.34
N PHE A 29 4.28 -4.55 -6.24
CA PHE A 29 4.09 -3.12 -6.05
C PHE A 29 3.87 -2.42 -7.39
N TYR A 30 2.82 -1.60 -7.47
CA TYR A 30 2.56 -0.74 -8.61
C TYR A 30 2.50 0.71 -8.17
N LEU A 31 3.13 1.57 -8.96
CA LEU A 31 3.23 3.00 -8.70
C LEU A 31 2.29 3.75 -9.62
N PHE A 32 1.60 4.73 -9.07
CA PHE A 32 0.65 5.57 -9.81
C PHE A 32 0.79 7.03 -9.41
N HIS A 33 0.42 7.94 -10.31
CA HIS A 33 0.07 9.29 -9.91
C HIS A 33 -1.30 9.28 -9.21
N ASN A 34 -1.51 10.14 -8.22
CA ASN A 34 -2.77 10.26 -7.50
C ASN A 34 -3.99 10.46 -8.43
N SER A 35 -3.84 11.31 -9.45
CA SER A 35 -4.88 11.52 -10.48
C SER A 35 -5.15 10.26 -11.32
N CYS A 36 -4.10 9.59 -11.80
CA CYS A 36 -4.22 8.35 -12.56
C CYS A 36 -4.84 7.22 -11.73
N PHE A 37 -4.47 7.11 -10.46
CA PHE A 37 -5.01 6.12 -9.55
C PHE A 37 -6.51 6.34 -9.31
N LYS A 38 -6.95 7.58 -9.05
CA LYS A 38 -8.37 7.89 -8.86
C LYS A 38 -9.22 7.47 -10.06
N GLN A 39 -8.75 7.73 -11.28
CA GLN A 39 -9.43 7.29 -12.49
C GLN A 39 -9.46 5.75 -12.56
N GLN A 40 -8.33 5.09 -12.36
CA GLN A 40 -8.24 3.64 -12.46
C GLN A 40 -9.04 2.89 -11.38
N GLN A 41 -9.11 3.43 -10.15
CA GLN A 41 -9.87 2.87 -9.04
C GLN A 41 -11.38 2.81 -9.35
N LEU A 42 -11.91 3.79 -10.08
CA LEU A 42 -13.31 3.83 -10.49
C LEU A 42 -13.64 2.72 -11.50
N PHE A 43 -12.72 2.41 -12.41
CA PHE A 43 -12.93 1.40 -13.45
C PHE A 43 -12.53 -0.02 -13.01
N ILE A 44 -11.49 -0.13 -12.16
CA ILE A 44 -10.88 -1.41 -11.78
C ILE A 44 -10.38 -1.33 -10.33
N PRO A 45 -11.21 -1.67 -9.33
CA PRO A 45 -10.83 -1.65 -7.91
C PRO A 45 -10.01 -2.90 -7.52
N ARG A 46 -8.97 -3.24 -8.29
CA ARG A 46 -8.11 -4.41 -8.06
C ARG A 46 -6.81 -4.09 -7.33
N PHE A 47 -6.59 -2.82 -6.99
CA PHE A 47 -5.37 -2.34 -6.38
C PHE A 47 -5.67 -1.84 -4.97
N ILE A 48 -4.88 -2.30 -3.99
CA ILE A 48 -5.02 -1.85 -2.61
C ILE A 48 -4.00 -0.71 -2.41
N PRO A 49 -4.44 0.52 -2.13
CA PRO A 49 -3.51 1.64 -1.95
C PRO A 49 -2.86 1.59 -0.57
N MET A 50 -1.53 1.45 -0.53
CA MET A 50 -0.74 1.26 0.70
C MET A 50 -0.41 2.56 1.42
N ASN A 51 -0.26 3.68 0.69
CA ASN A 51 0.19 4.95 1.25
C ASN A 51 -0.97 5.94 1.47
N THR A 52 -2.17 5.44 1.66
CA THR A 52 -3.39 6.25 1.86
C THR A 52 -4.00 6.02 3.24
N LEU A 53 -4.94 6.90 3.62
CA LEU A 53 -5.72 6.76 4.86
C LEU A 53 -6.46 5.42 4.93
N PHE A 54 -6.84 4.85 3.78
CA PHE A 54 -7.46 3.52 3.75
C PHE A 54 -6.56 2.44 4.38
N CYS A 55 -5.28 2.43 4.04
CA CYS A 55 -4.33 1.47 4.63
C CYS A 55 -4.14 1.72 6.14
N PHE A 56 -4.16 2.99 6.58
CA PHE A 56 -4.12 3.32 8.00
C PHE A 56 -5.31 2.75 8.78
N PHE A 57 -6.54 2.92 8.27
CA PHE A 57 -7.72 2.33 8.87
C PHE A 57 -7.68 0.80 8.84
N LEU A 58 -7.20 0.21 7.75
CA LEU A 58 -7.07 -1.24 7.60
C LEU A 58 -6.04 -1.83 8.59
N ILE A 59 -4.96 -1.11 8.88
CA ILE A 59 -3.98 -1.47 9.92
C ILE A 59 -4.63 -1.42 11.31
N ILE A 60 -5.33 -0.33 11.65
CA ILE A 60 -6.00 -0.21 12.96
C ILE A 60 -7.03 -1.33 13.14
N TYR A 61 -7.88 -1.55 12.14
CA TYR A 61 -8.86 -2.63 12.14
C TYR A 61 -8.18 -3.99 12.31
N GLY A 62 -7.12 -4.25 11.54
CA GLY A 62 -6.38 -5.51 11.62
C GLY A 62 -5.72 -5.73 12.98
N LEU A 63 -5.20 -4.69 13.62
CA LEU A 63 -4.65 -4.77 14.98
C LEU A 63 -5.72 -5.12 16.01
N ILE A 64 -6.88 -4.46 15.95
CA ILE A 64 -8.00 -4.73 16.89
C ILE A 64 -8.49 -6.17 16.70
N VAL A 65 -8.86 -6.54 15.47
CA VAL A 65 -9.42 -7.85 15.16
C VAL A 65 -8.39 -8.97 15.38
N GLY A 66 -7.15 -8.75 14.94
CA GLY A 66 -6.05 -9.69 15.15
C GLY A 66 -5.75 -9.91 16.63
N SER A 67 -5.82 -8.86 17.47
CA SER A 67 -5.63 -9.01 18.93
C SER A 67 -6.74 -9.80 19.58
N ILE A 68 -8.00 -9.57 19.18
CA ILE A 68 -9.15 -10.35 19.67
C ILE A 68 -8.95 -11.83 19.30
N LEU A 69 -8.68 -12.12 18.02
CA LEU A 69 -8.44 -13.47 17.53
C LEU A 69 -7.28 -14.18 18.24
N MET A 70 -6.19 -13.46 18.53
CA MET A 70 -5.05 -14.00 19.27
C MET A 70 -5.44 -14.49 20.68
N LEU A 71 -6.41 -13.83 21.32
CA LEU A 71 -6.87 -14.17 22.66
C LEU A 71 -7.99 -15.22 22.65
N THR A 72 -8.88 -15.17 21.66
CA THR A 72 -10.09 -16.00 21.63
C THR A 72 -9.87 -17.35 20.96
N GLU A 73 -8.97 -17.43 19.98
CA GLU A 73 -8.76 -18.63 19.18
C GLU A 73 -7.35 -19.19 19.36
N PRO A 74 -7.18 -20.49 19.65
CA PRO A 74 -5.87 -21.15 19.71
C PRO A 74 -5.29 -21.41 18.31
N SER A 75 -5.57 -20.53 17.36
CA SER A 75 -5.17 -20.64 15.97
C SER A 75 -4.15 -19.55 15.61
N ILE A 76 -3.41 -19.75 14.52
CA ILE A 76 -2.36 -18.84 14.05
C ILE A 76 -2.93 -17.81 13.04
N ILE A 77 -4.25 -17.83 12.81
CA ILE A 77 -4.92 -17.01 11.78
C ILE A 77 -4.69 -15.52 11.99
N TRP A 78 -4.49 -15.08 13.25
CA TRP A 78 -4.19 -13.69 13.59
C TRP A 78 -2.94 -13.13 12.88
N LEU A 79 -1.98 -13.97 12.46
CA LEU A 79 -0.78 -13.54 11.72
C LEU A 79 -1.11 -12.87 10.38
N ILE A 80 -2.23 -13.24 9.74
CA ILE A 80 -2.65 -12.67 8.45
C ILE A 80 -2.88 -11.15 8.59
N PHE A 81 -3.32 -10.70 9.77
CA PHE A 81 -3.57 -9.29 10.04
C PHE A 81 -2.29 -8.45 10.20
N LEU A 82 -1.11 -9.09 10.22
CA LEU A 82 0.17 -8.39 10.15
C LEU A 82 0.56 -8.00 8.71
N LEU A 83 -0.04 -8.63 7.68
CA LEU A 83 0.29 -8.38 6.28
C LEU A 83 0.16 -6.89 5.88
N PRO A 84 -0.91 -6.15 6.26
CA PRO A 84 -1.03 -4.73 5.92
C PRO A 84 0.11 -3.88 6.49
N ILE A 85 0.57 -4.19 7.70
CA ILE A 85 1.69 -3.51 8.36
C ILE A 85 2.98 -3.77 7.59
N LEU A 86 3.23 -5.04 7.24
CA LEU A 86 4.39 -5.44 6.44
C LEU A 86 4.40 -4.73 5.09
N TYR A 87 3.27 -4.73 4.36
CA TYR A 87 3.18 -4.07 3.05
C TYR A 87 3.35 -2.55 3.15
N ARG A 88 2.88 -1.90 4.22
CA ARG A 88 3.11 -0.47 4.45
C ARG A 88 4.59 -0.18 4.66
N PHE A 89 5.29 -1.01 5.43
CA PHE A 89 6.72 -0.89 5.66
C PHE A 89 7.53 -1.10 4.37
N LEU A 90 7.18 -2.14 3.59
CA LEU A 90 7.78 -2.41 2.28
C LEU A 90 7.55 -1.24 1.30
N SER A 91 6.33 -0.69 1.22
CA SER A 91 6.02 0.50 0.42
C SER A 91 6.93 1.67 0.76
N TYR A 92 7.15 1.91 2.06
CA TYR A 92 8.03 2.97 2.51
C TYR A 92 9.49 2.72 2.13
N TYR A 93 10.00 1.53 2.45
CA TYR A 93 11.42 1.18 2.26
C TYR A 93 11.83 1.17 0.79
N TYR A 94 11.01 0.57 -0.08
CA TYR A 94 11.35 0.39 -1.51
C TYR A 94 11.01 1.61 -2.37
N VAL A 95 10.09 2.47 -1.93
CA VAL A 95 9.57 3.54 -2.79
C VAL A 95 9.64 4.90 -2.08
N GLU A 96 8.88 5.09 -1.00
CA GLU A 96 8.69 6.43 -0.43
C GLU A 96 9.97 7.02 0.17
N ARG A 97 10.92 6.19 0.63
CA ARG A 97 12.23 6.61 1.16
C ARG A 97 13.05 7.40 0.14
N PHE A 98 12.89 7.11 -1.15
CA PHE A 98 13.68 7.75 -2.21
C PHE A 98 13.14 9.10 -2.64
N PHE A 99 11.93 9.46 -2.21
CA PHE A 99 11.41 10.81 -2.37
C PHE A 99 11.80 11.63 -1.16
N SER A 100 12.82 12.48 -1.31
CA SER A 100 13.16 13.50 -0.32
C SER A 100 11.97 14.45 -0.13
N THR A 101 11.67 14.77 1.13
CA THR A 101 10.61 15.69 1.58
C THR A 101 10.70 17.05 0.93
#